data_AF-H3H4C3-F1
#
_entry.id   AF-H3H4C3-F1
#
_cell.length_a   1.000
_cell.length_b   1.000
_cell.length_c   1.000
_cell.angle_alpha   90.00
_cell.angle_beta   90.00
_cell.angle_gamma   90.00
#
_symmetry.space_group_name_H-M   'P 1'
#
loop_
_entity.id
_entity.type
_entity.pdbx_description
1 polymer ?
#
loop_
_entity_poly.entity_id
_entity_poly.type
_entity_poly.pdbx_seq_one_letter_code
_entity_poly.pdbx_strand_id
1 'polypeptide(L)'
;MADERLDRKLRRGEVPPSWGNLDDHTIVYPDSETESVVDDKELDPDYAPPAQEVEDDDDSESSSSESEEEDPEPKKSKKSGAESGSKRPHISSSDDSDEAPATSRRKGHKRLRLDSRSGHKSKSKAKKSLKSSGNRPSRHRSRLARREYDSLTAAELMTIETPDDDETSWRHLGILVQYVSTSRNSSGQDPGFPNYEVHKYASDLAKKRWDSDAYVELEKSEPWTVMFEGRYRVLFFHRRSTLSLDTLKMLGEIVKFMHTNARAFWECGHWVTIDQEADDLSLAIHSGRVTRRNALRRRYQSLVKRALATPGFVKTLLYEPGLWKLPDRCCAWIWQDPRVEKLGGPKCDDLEIQIAETDLREPARTQWNTASSKSEWLQYVPTELKARMLSASERKENLICTK
;
A
#
# COMPACT_ATOMS: atom_id res chain seq x y z
N MET A 1 18.45 22.56 -18.30
CA MET A 1 19.72 22.06 -18.88
C MET A 1 19.64 20.67 -19.55
N ALA A 2 18.54 19.89 -19.42
CA ALA A 2 18.41 18.60 -20.13
C ALA A 2 17.69 18.78 -21.48
N ASP A 3 16.59 19.51 -21.44
CA ASP A 3 15.91 20.30 -22.49
C ASP A 3 16.87 20.84 -23.55
N GLU A 4 17.88 21.63 -23.17
CA GLU A 4 19.00 22.11 -24.04
C GLU A 4 19.72 21.03 -24.87
N ARG A 5 19.53 19.75 -24.55
CA ARG A 5 20.17 18.58 -25.13
C ARG A 5 19.19 17.71 -25.93
N LEU A 6 17.89 17.84 -25.69
CA LEU A 6 16.81 17.24 -26.48
C LEU A 6 16.45 18.17 -27.65
N ASP A 7 16.24 19.46 -27.38
CA ASP A 7 16.07 20.53 -28.37
C ASP A 7 17.17 20.53 -29.43
N ARG A 8 18.41 20.28 -28.99
CA ARG A 8 19.61 20.29 -29.84
C ARG A 8 19.69 19.08 -30.78
N LYS A 9 18.90 18.03 -30.54
CA LYS A 9 18.72 16.88 -31.43
C LYS A 9 17.50 17.06 -32.35
N LEU A 10 16.39 17.55 -31.79
CA LEU A 10 15.18 17.86 -32.57
C LEU A 10 15.48 18.93 -33.64
N ARG A 11 16.20 20.00 -33.29
CA ARG A 11 16.73 21.01 -34.24
C ARG A 11 17.81 20.48 -35.21
N ARG A 12 18.11 19.17 -35.21
CA ARG A 12 19.00 18.49 -36.16
C ARG A 12 18.32 17.35 -36.94
N GLY A 13 17.06 17.01 -36.65
CA GLY A 13 16.34 15.92 -37.30
C GLY A 13 16.84 14.51 -36.94
N GLU A 14 17.56 14.34 -35.83
CA GLU A 14 18.12 13.04 -35.40
C GLU A 14 17.04 12.15 -34.73
N VAL A 15 16.48 11.17 -35.46
CA VAL A 15 15.48 10.20 -34.93
C VAL A 15 16.18 8.94 -34.37
N PRO A 16 15.84 8.45 -33.16
CA PRO A 16 16.37 7.19 -32.62
C PRO A 16 15.86 5.93 -33.34
N PRO A 17 16.66 4.85 -33.43
CA PRO A 17 16.22 3.58 -34.02
C PRO A 17 15.35 2.74 -33.05
N SER A 18 14.42 1.95 -33.62
CA SER A 18 13.52 1.04 -32.90
C SER A 18 14.15 -0.32 -32.57
N TRP A 19 13.49 -1.09 -31.69
CA TRP A 19 13.94 -2.40 -31.21
C TRP A 19 13.19 -3.57 -31.88
N GLY A 20 13.87 -4.72 -32.01
CA GLY A 20 13.33 -5.94 -32.62
C GLY A 20 12.60 -6.88 -31.64
N ASN A 21 11.73 -7.73 -32.17
CA ASN A 21 10.85 -8.59 -31.37
C ASN A 21 11.53 -9.87 -30.83
N LEU A 22 10.98 -10.48 -29.77
CA LEU A 22 11.68 -11.46 -28.92
C LEU A 22 10.84 -12.68 -28.48
N ASP A 23 9.78 -13.02 -29.21
CA ASP A 23 8.88 -14.13 -28.86
C ASP A 23 9.28 -15.47 -29.52
N ASP A 24 9.83 -16.41 -28.74
CA ASP A 24 9.71 -17.85 -29.00
C ASP A 24 9.87 -18.65 -27.68
N HIS A 25 9.36 -19.89 -27.68
CA HIS A 25 9.51 -20.97 -26.71
C HIS A 25 8.65 -20.88 -25.43
N THR A 26 7.37 -21.19 -25.61
CA THR A 26 6.37 -21.44 -24.56
C THR A 26 6.63 -22.78 -23.83
N ILE A 27 6.61 -22.78 -22.49
CA ILE A 27 6.47 -23.99 -21.66
C ILE A 27 5.45 -23.70 -20.54
N VAL A 28 4.50 -24.62 -20.34
CA VAL A 28 3.39 -24.52 -19.36
C VAL A 28 3.37 -25.78 -18.50
N TYR A 29 3.31 -25.63 -17.16
CA TYR A 29 2.84 -26.58 -16.14
C TYR A 29 2.90 -25.91 -14.76
N PRO A 30 2.12 -26.33 -13.74
CA PRO A 30 0.67 -26.18 -13.68
C PRO A 30 0.25 -25.36 -12.44
N ASP A 31 -1.03 -24.99 -12.36
CA ASP A 31 -1.59 -24.32 -11.18
C ASP A 31 -1.73 -25.25 -9.97
N SER A 32 -1.72 -24.67 -8.78
CA SER A 32 -2.14 -25.32 -7.53
C SER A 32 -2.83 -24.29 -6.63
N GLU A 33 -4.10 -24.51 -6.33
CA GLU A 33 -4.91 -23.55 -5.57
C GLU A 33 -4.55 -23.51 -4.08
N THR A 34 -4.96 -22.44 -3.41
CA THR A 34 -5.69 -22.54 -2.13
C THR A 34 -6.40 -21.22 -1.84
N GLU A 35 -7.63 -21.30 -1.35
CA GLU A 35 -8.58 -20.17 -1.30
C GLU A 35 -8.67 -19.49 0.09
N SER A 36 -9.53 -18.47 0.15
CA SER A 36 -10.14 -17.89 1.37
C SER A 36 -9.15 -17.11 2.26
N VAL A 37 -9.58 -16.14 3.08
CA VAL A 37 -10.83 -16.02 3.84
C VAL A 37 -11.51 -14.66 3.62
N VAL A 38 -12.85 -14.66 3.60
CA VAL A 38 -13.70 -13.46 3.76
C VAL A 38 -13.74 -13.06 5.23
N ASP A 39 -13.66 -11.77 5.54
CA ASP A 39 -13.74 -11.26 6.91
C ASP A 39 -14.96 -10.33 7.03
N ASP A 40 -15.81 -10.59 8.02
CA ASP A 40 -17.17 -10.06 8.07
C ASP A 40 -17.25 -8.61 8.58
N LYS A 41 -18.29 -7.90 8.12
CA LYS A 41 -18.59 -6.53 8.58
C LYS A 41 -19.47 -6.55 9.83
N GLU A 42 -18.88 -6.64 11.03
CA GLU A 42 -19.51 -6.06 12.22
C GLU A 42 -18.48 -5.77 13.34
N LEU A 43 -18.95 -5.19 14.46
CA LEU A 43 -18.16 -4.79 15.64
C LEU A 43 -17.27 -3.53 15.50
N ASP A 44 -17.83 -2.43 14.96
CA ASP A 44 -17.37 -1.07 15.33
C ASP A 44 -18.21 -0.57 16.53
N PRO A 45 -17.61 -0.31 17.71
CA PRO A 45 -18.34 0.05 18.92
C PRO A 45 -18.83 1.51 18.97
N ASP A 46 -18.44 2.39 18.03
CA ASP A 46 -18.82 3.80 18.00
C ASP A 46 -20.01 4.10 17.04
N TYR A 47 -20.77 3.08 16.60
CA TYR A 47 -21.93 3.28 15.72
C TYR A 47 -23.15 3.89 16.44
N ALA A 48 -23.66 5.00 15.89
CA ALA A 48 -24.94 5.60 16.25
C ALA A 48 -25.70 5.98 14.97
N PRO A 49 -26.84 5.33 14.65
CA PRO A 49 -27.62 5.65 13.46
C PRO A 49 -28.36 7.00 13.63
N PRO A 50 -28.58 7.75 12.53
CA PRO A 50 -29.52 8.87 12.55
C PRO A 50 -30.95 8.36 12.76
N ALA A 51 -31.78 9.12 13.47
CA ALA A 51 -33.19 8.79 13.61
C ALA A 51 -33.91 8.91 12.26
N GLN A 52 -34.67 7.87 11.90
CA GLN A 52 -35.70 7.94 10.87
C GLN A 52 -37.07 8.04 11.55
N GLU A 53 -37.98 8.79 10.93
CA GLU A 53 -39.34 8.95 11.42
C GLU A 53 -40.16 7.70 11.12
N VAL A 54 -41.17 7.42 11.96
CA VAL A 54 -42.06 6.27 11.81
C VAL A 54 -43.21 6.60 10.86
N GLU A 55 -43.39 5.76 9.86
CA GLU A 55 -44.64 5.58 9.14
C GLU A 55 -45.05 4.13 9.40
N ASP A 56 -46.20 3.91 10.03
CA ASP A 56 -46.75 2.59 10.32
C ASP A 56 -47.51 2.06 9.09
N ASP A 57 -47.43 0.76 8.83
CA ASP A 57 -48.51 0.02 8.16
C ASP A 57 -48.51 -1.44 8.66
N ASP A 58 -49.70 -2.04 8.76
CA ASP A 58 -50.01 -3.21 9.59
C ASP A 58 -50.44 -4.44 8.76
N ASP A 59 -50.70 -5.57 9.43
CA ASP A 59 -51.38 -6.79 8.93
C ASP A 59 -50.66 -7.65 7.85
N SER A 60 -50.72 -9.00 7.87
CA SER A 60 -51.11 -9.92 8.96
C SER A 60 -50.69 -11.39 8.66
N GLU A 61 -50.54 -12.17 9.73
CA GLU A 61 -50.84 -13.62 9.88
C GLU A 61 -50.71 -14.62 8.69
N SER A 62 -49.85 -15.66 8.82
CA SER A 62 -50.31 -16.99 9.30
C SER A 62 -49.39 -18.19 8.96
N SER A 63 -48.89 -18.83 10.03
CA SER A 63 -48.79 -20.28 10.31
C SER A 63 -48.46 -21.40 9.26
N SER A 64 -47.56 -22.29 9.71
CA SER A 64 -47.61 -23.78 9.62
C SER A 64 -46.85 -24.57 8.53
N SER A 65 -45.82 -25.30 8.99
CA SER A 65 -45.48 -26.72 8.75
C SER A 65 -45.81 -27.41 7.40
N GLU A 66 -44.81 -28.06 6.79
CA GLU A 66 -44.52 -29.50 7.00
C GLU A 66 -43.12 -29.86 6.42
N SER A 67 -42.71 -31.13 6.50
CA SER A 67 -41.39 -31.65 6.04
C SER A 67 -41.49 -32.39 4.68
N GLU A 68 -40.38 -32.58 3.96
CA GLU A 68 -39.93 -33.79 3.20
C GLU A 68 -38.51 -33.50 2.63
N GLU A 69 -37.47 -34.25 3.02
CA GLU A 69 -36.80 -35.36 2.28
C GLU A 69 -35.80 -34.94 1.18
N GLU A 70 -34.49 -35.01 1.48
CA GLU A 70 -33.39 -35.14 0.49
C GLU A 70 -32.34 -36.18 0.93
N ASP A 71 -32.02 -37.09 -0.01
CA ASP A 71 -30.68 -37.60 -0.40
C ASP A 71 -30.58 -39.14 -0.58
N PRO A 72 -30.23 -39.66 -1.79
CA PRO A 72 -30.11 -41.10 -2.04
C PRO A 72 -28.71 -41.73 -1.81
N GLU A 73 -28.73 -42.93 -1.22
CA GLU A 73 -27.57 -43.82 -0.99
C GLU A 73 -26.64 -44.00 -2.23
N PRO A 74 -25.31 -44.10 -2.04
CA PRO A 74 -24.74 -45.44 -2.26
C PRO A 74 -23.58 -45.87 -1.32
N LYS A 75 -23.84 -46.98 -0.59
CA LYS A 75 -23.03 -48.22 -0.53
C LYS A 75 -21.48 -48.10 -0.41
N LYS A 76 -20.87 -48.47 0.73
CA LYS A 76 -20.47 -49.85 1.13
C LYS A 76 -19.36 -50.47 0.24
N SER A 77 -18.31 -51.14 0.74
CA SER A 77 -17.94 -51.59 2.10
C SER A 77 -16.56 -52.33 2.13
N LYS A 78 -16.15 -52.83 3.33
CA LYS A 78 -15.07 -53.83 3.64
C LYS A 78 -13.66 -53.25 3.80
N LYS A 79 -12.73 -53.80 4.62
CA LYS A 79 -12.71 -54.80 5.75
C LYS A 79 -11.22 -54.86 6.21
N SER A 80 -10.76 -55.08 7.45
CA SER A 80 -11.19 -55.03 8.88
C SER A 80 -9.88 -55.20 9.71
N GLY A 81 -9.76 -55.10 11.04
CA GLY A 81 -10.66 -54.94 12.20
C GLY A 81 -10.03 -55.65 13.42
N ALA A 82 -10.60 -55.47 14.63
CA ALA A 82 -10.20 -56.12 15.91
C ALA A 82 -8.78 -55.78 16.46
N GLU A 83 -8.52 -55.69 17.77
CA GLU A 83 -9.40 -55.59 18.95
C GLU A 83 -8.68 -54.95 20.15
N SER A 84 -9.46 -54.59 21.19
CA SER A 84 -9.12 -54.50 22.63
C SER A 84 -7.65 -54.27 23.09
N GLY A 85 -7.37 -53.13 23.73
CA GLY A 85 -6.14 -52.88 24.49
C GLY A 85 -6.32 -51.77 25.53
N SER A 86 -6.10 -52.05 26.82
CA SER A 86 -6.55 -51.19 27.93
C SER A 86 -5.42 -50.67 28.82
N LYS A 87 -5.66 -49.48 29.42
CA LYS A 87 -4.97 -48.85 30.57
C LYS A 87 -3.58 -48.21 30.36
N ARG A 88 -3.46 -46.98 30.90
CA ARG A 88 -2.21 -46.37 31.40
C ARG A 88 -1.68 -47.18 32.60
N PRO A 89 -0.39 -47.04 32.95
CA PRO A 89 -0.11 -46.27 34.17
C PRO A 89 0.98 -45.19 33.98
N HIS A 90 1.00 -44.22 34.91
CA HIS A 90 2.15 -43.34 35.15
C HIS A 90 2.91 -43.85 36.39
N ILE A 91 4.24 -43.72 36.39
CA ILE A 91 5.10 -43.85 37.59
C ILE A 91 6.30 -42.88 37.47
N SER A 92 6.99 -42.64 38.58
CA SER A 92 7.86 -41.48 38.84
C SER A 92 9.19 -41.86 39.48
N SER A 93 10.26 -41.14 39.12
CA SER A 93 11.46 -40.84 39.95
C SER A 93 12.31 -39.82 39.17
N SER A 94 12.60 -38.59 39.63
CA SER A 94 13.30 -38.12 40.85
C SER A 94 14.82 -38.02 40.66
N ASP A 95 15.59 -37.24 41.43
CA ASP A 95 15.21 -36.17 42.39
C ASP A 95 15.55 -34.79 41.72
N ASP A 96 16.28 -33.77 42.20
CA ASP A 96 16.81 -33.32 43.50
C ASP A 96 17.19 -31.81 43.38
N SER A 97 17.65 -31.10 44.40
CA SER A 97 16.85 -30.41 45.46
C SER A 97 17.58 -29.12 45.90
N ASP A 98 16.90 -28.14 46.54
CA ASP A 98 17.60 -27.19 47.45
C ASP A 98 16.69 -26.56 48.53
N GLU A 99 17.29 -26.22 49.67
CA GLU A 99 16.68 -26.16 51.02
C GLU A 99 15.97 -24.84 51.42
N ALA A 100 14.99 -24.92 52.33
CA ALA A 100 14.46 -23.75 53.06
C ALA A 100 13.86 -24.09 54.45
N PRO A 101 14.16 -23.31 55.52
CA PRO A 101 13.38 -23.28 56.76
C PRO A 101 12.61 -21.94 56.91
N ALA A 102 11.26 -21.91 56.92
CA ALA A 102 10.37 -22.19 58.07
C ALA A 102 10.23 -20.99 59.05
N THR A 103 9.14 -20.79 59.82
CA THR A 103 8.09 -21.70 60.32
C THR A 103 6.71 -20.99 60.49
N SER A 104 5.63 -21.78 60.65
CA SER A 104 4.53 -21.58 61.65
C SER A 104 3.57 -20.35 61.57
N ARG A 105 2.24 -20.43 61.82
CA ARG A 105 1.21 -21.50 61.98
C ARG A 105 -0.22 -20.89 61.99
N ARG A 106 -1.24 -21.66 61.54
CA ARG A 106 -2.70 -21.62 61.90
C ARG A 106 -3.49 -20.34 61.50
N LYS A 107 -4.66 -20.41 60.83
CA LYS A 107 -6.01 -20.93 61.20
C LYS A 107 -6.64 -20.22 62.42
N GLY A 108 -7.84 -19.63 62.38
CA GLY A 108 -8.80 -19.37 61.27
C GLY A 108 -10.25 -19.10 61.75
N HIS A 109 -11.20 -18.91 60.81
CA HIS A 109 -12.69 -18.92 60.97
C HIS A 109 -13.37 -17.61 61.51
N LYS A 110 -14.37 -17.02 60.81
CA LYS A 110 -15.86 -17.17 60.88
C LYS A 110 -16.48 -16.60 62.20
N ARG A 111 -17.63 -15.89 62.26
CA ARG A 111 -18.65 -15.40 61.27
C ARG A 111 -19.69 -14.42 61.92
N LEU A 112 -20.39 -13.61 61.10
CA LEU A 112 -21.75 -12.97 61.33
C LEU A 112 -21.87 -11.78 62.35
N ARG A 113 -22.49 -10.64 61.97
CA ARG A 113 -23.88 -10.10 62.22
C ARG A 113 -24.16 -9.67 63.69
N LEU A 114 -24.88 -8.60 64.05
CA LEU A 114 -25.63 -7.47 63.41
C LEU A 114 -25.70 -6.30 64.48
N ASP A 115 -26.38 -5.13 64.44
CA ASP A 115 -27.32 -4.35 63.59
C ASP A 115 -27.33 -2.86 64.09
N SER A 116 -28.32 -2.03 63.68
CA SER A 116 -28.94 -0.89 64.41
C SER A 116 -28.71 0.57 63.93
N ARG A 117 -29.39 0.91 62.82
CA ARG A 117 -30.38 2.03 62.66
C ARG A 117 -30.04 3.53 62.91
N SER A 118 -30.76 4.37 62.13
CA SER A 118 -30.89 5.84 62.14
C SER A 118 -29.68 6.65 61.61
N GLY A 119 -29.84 7.82 60.96
CA GLY A 119 -31.06 8.47 60.45
C GLY A 119 -30.79 9.84 59.76
N HIS A 120 -31.70 10.28 58.88
CA HIS A 120 -31.84 11.63 58.28
C HIS A 120 -30.84 12.19 57.22
N LYS A 121 -31.35 12.25 55.98
CA LYS A 121 -31.38 13.37 55.01
C LYS A 121 -30.11 14.22 54.68
N SER A 122 -29.69 14.05 53.42
CA SER A 122 -29.36 15.10 52.43
C SER A 122 -28.20 16.10 52.66
N LYS A 123 -27.25 16.10 51.72
CA LYS A 123 -27.02 17.23 50.79
C LYS A 123 -26.16 16.80 49.59
N SER A 124 -26.30 17.52 48.48
CA SER A 124 -25.59 17.24 47.22
C SER A 124 -24.08 17.52 47.34
N LYS A 125 -23.27 16.69 46.69
CA LYS A 125 -21.87 17.01 46.37
C LYS A 125 -21.65 16.79 44.88
N ALA A 126 -21.35 17.85 44.15
CA ALA A 126 -21.01 17.77 42.74
C ALA A 126 -19.76 16.90 42.56
N LYS A 127 -19.87 15.83 41.77
CA LYS A 127 -18.69 15.08 41.31
C LYS A 127 -17.93 15.99 40.33
N LYS A 128 -16.89 16.68 40.82
CA LYS A 128 -15.82 17.16 39.95
C LYS A 128 -15.21 15.94 39.27
N SER A 129 -15.66 15.65 38.05
CA SER A 129 -14.92 14.77 37.16
C SER A 129 -13.60 15.46 36.86
N LEU A 130 -12.52 14.98 37.47
CA LEU A 130 -11.18 15.30 37.00
C LEU A 130 -11.08 14.65 35.63
N LYS A 131 -11.34 15.43 34.57
CA LYS A 131 -10.88 15.08 33.23
C LYS A 131 -9.36 14.95 33.33
N SER A 132 -8.88 13.71 33.39
CA SER A 132 -7.48 13.39 33.16
C SER A 132 -7.19 13.69 31.69
N SER A 133 -6.87 14.94 31.38
CA SER A 133 -6.34 15.37 30.09
C SER A 133 -4.94 14.79 29.92
N GLY A 134 -4.88 13.48 29.72
CA GLY A 134 -3.67 12.79 29.32
C GLY A 134 -3.21 13.41 28.02
N ASN A 135 -2.00 14.00 28.05
CA ASN A 135 -1.53 14.95 27.05
C ASN A 135 -1.08 14.24 25.76
N ARG A 136 -1.98 13.49 25.12
CA ARG A 136 -1.84 13.05 23.74
C ARG A 136 -2.02 14.30 22.85
N PRO A 137 -1.13 14.58 21.90
CA PRO A 137 -1.39 15.62 20.92
C PRO A 137 -2.70 15.30 20.19
N SER A 138 -3.57 16.30 20.07
CA SER A 138 -4.86 16.15 19.41
C SER A 138 -4.65 16.12 17.90
N ARG A 139 -4.20 14.97 17.40
CA ARG A 139 -4.12 14.59 15.98
C ARG A 139 -5.30 15.18 15.22
N HIS A 140 -5.02 16.17 14.36
CA HIS A 140 -6.07 17.01 13.80
C HIS A 140 -6.14 16.92 12.26
N ARG A 141 -7.18 17.52 11.67
CA ARG A 141 -7.34 17.63 10.21
C ARG A 141 -6.85 18.99 9.76
N SER A 142 -6.29 19.08 8.55
CA SER A 142 -5.78 20.33 7.97
C SER A 142 -6.83 21.44 7.82
N ARG A 143 -6.38 22.66 7.48
CA ARG A 143 -7.29 23.79 7.23
C ARG A 143 -8.33 23.45 6.17
N LEU A 144 -7.95 22.84 5.03
CA LEU A 144 -8.93 22.47 4.00
C LEU A 144 -9.64 21.14 4.31
N ALA A 145 -9.02 20.19 5.00
CA ALA A 145 -9.67 18.94 5.42
C ALA A 145 -10.75 19.13 6.49
N ARG A 146 -10.74 20.28 7.20
CA ARG A 146 -11.84 20.71 8.09
C ARG A 146 -13.04 21.31 7.34
N ARG A 147 -12.91 21.68 6.06
CA ARG A 147 -14.00 22.24 5.23
C ARG A 147 -14.80 21.16 4.52
N GLU A 148 -16.06 21.44 4.21
CA GLU A 148 -16.90 20.63 3.33
C GLU A 148 -16.47 20.79 1.85
N TYR A 149 -16.60 19.71 1.07
CA TYR A 149 -16.08 19.62 -0.30
C TYR A 149 -16.75 20.60 -1.29
N ASP A 150 -18.04 20.84 -1.10
CA ASP A 150 -18.84 21.73 -1.97
C ASP A 150 -18.74 23.21 -1.55
N SER A 151 -18.11 23.48 -0.40
CA SER A 151 -17.73 24.85 -0.01
C SER A 151 -16.45 25.33 -0.67
N LEU A 152 -15.62 24.44 -1.24
CA LEU A 152 -14.27 24.75 -1.69
C LEU A 152 -14.28 25.67 -2.91
N THR A 153 -13.45 26.71 -2.87
CA THR A 153 -13.25 27.59 -4.03
C THR A 153 -12.44 26.90 -5.12
N ALA A 154 -12.51 27.39 -6.36
CA ALA A 154 -11.71 26.87 -7.49
C ALA A 154 -10.21 26.78 -7.16
N ALA A 155 -9.65 27.77 -6.46
CA ALA A 155 -8.25 27.77 -6.01
C ALA A 155 -7.97 26.70 -4.93
N GLU A 156 -8.89 26.44 -4.01
CA GLU A 156 -8.76 25.41 -2.97
C GLU A 156 -8.96 23.98 -3.53
N LEU A 157 -9.70 23.84 -4.64
CA LEU A 157 -9.78 22.60 -5.41
C LEU A 157 -8.51 22.31 -6.22
N MET A 158 -7.75 23.34 -6.61
CA MET A 158 -6.42 23.20 -7.21
C MET A 158 -5.27 23.17 -6.18
N THR A 159 -5.58 23.26 -4.89
CA THR A 159 -4.55 23.25 -3.83
C THR A 159 -4.08 21.83 -3.53
N ILE A 160 -2.76 21.68 -3.37
CA ILE A 160 -2.10 20.50 -2.83
C ILE A 160 -1.49 20.90 -1.49
N GLU A 161 -2.14 20.53 -0.38
CA GLU A 161 -1.60 20.79 0.96
C GLU A 161 -0.39 19.88 1.23
N THR A 162 0.64 20.44 1.87
CA THR A 162 1.66 19.67 2.58
C THR A 162 1.24 19.63 4.06
N PRO A 163 1.02 18.46 4.67
CA PRO A 163 0.58 18.36 6.05
C PRO A 163 1.71 18.67 7.04
N ASP A 164 1.34 19.21 8.21
CA ASP A 164 2.23 19.29 9.38
C ASP A 164 2.32 17.93 10.11
N ASP A 165 3.39 17.72 10.89
CA ASP A 165 3.74 16.43 11.53
C ASP A 165 2.65 15.81 12.45
N ASP A 166 1.68 16.60 12.95
CA ASP A 166 0.57 16.12 13.79
C ASP A 166 -0.81 16.08 13.09
N GLU A 167 -0.87 16.46 11.81
CA GLU A 167 -2.08 16.30 11.00
C GLU A 167 -2.30 14.82 10.62
N THR A 168 -3.56 14.40 10.53
CA THR A 168 -3.94 13.03 10.13
C THR A 168 -4.52 12.95 8.73
N SER A 169 -5.06 14.06 8.22
CA SER A 169 -5.62 14.15 6.88
C SER A 169 -5.64 15.59 6.39
N TRP A 170 -5.38 15.74 5.09
CA TRP A 170 -5.24 17.01 4.37
C TRP A 170 -5.91 16.89 2.98
N ARG A 171 -5.93 17.96 2.18
CA ARG A 171 -6.47 17.92 0.81
C ARG A 171 -5.37 17.94 -0.26
N HIS A 172 -5.51 17.03 -1.22
CA HIS A 172 -4.75 16.98 -2.46
C HIS A 172 -5.74 17.16 -3.62
N LEU A 173 -5.64 18.28 -4.36
CA LEU A 173 -6.59 18.68 -5.42
C LEU A 173 -8.06 18.61 -4.96
N GLY A 174 -8.32 19.09 -3.75
CA GLY A 174 -9.65 19.03 -3.14
C GLY A 174 -10.11 17.65 -2.64
N ILE A 175 -9.44 16.53 -2.98
CA ILE A 175 -9.73 15.20 -2.40
C ILE A 175 -9.12 15.10 -1.01
N LEU A 176 -9.85 14.52 -0.06
CA LEU A 176 -9.33 14.24 1.29
C LEU A 176 -8.38 13.03 1.22
N VAL A 177 -7.14 13.21 1.67
CA VAL A 177 -6.12 12.17 1.77
C VAL A 177 -5.66 11.99 3.22
N GLN A 178 -5.07 10.83 3.51
CA GLN A 178 -4.48 10.50 4.80
C GLN A 178 -3.12 9.83 4.60
N TYR A 179 -2.27 9.79 5.64
CA TYR A 179 -1.08 8.95 5.63
C TYR A 179 -1.46 7.47 5.41
N VAL A 180 -0.65 6.74 4.63
CA VAL A 180 -0.95 5.34 4.30
C VAL A 180 -1.03 4.48 5.56
N SER A 181 -2.14 3.77 5.74
CA SER A 181 -2.42 3.03 6.97
C SER A 181 -1.35 1.96 7.28
N THR A 182 -0.56 2.22 8.33
CA THR A 182 0.41 1.25 8.88
C THR A 182 -0.31 0.21 9.73
N SER A 183 -0.62 -0.94 9.11
CA SER A 183 -1.02 -2.13 9.87
C SER A 183 0.10 -2.58 10.82
N ARG A 184 -0.24 -3.37 11.86
CA ARG A 184 0.74 -3.83 12.86
C ARG A 184 1.88 -4.70 12.30
N ASN A 185 1.75 -5.16 11.05
CA ASN A 185 2.71 -6.03 10.35
C ASN A 185 3.35 -5.37 9.11
N SER A 186 3.00 -4.12 8.80
CA SER A 186 3.55 -3.38 7.65
C SER A 186 4.36 -2.18 8.11
N SER A 187 5.60 -2.07 7.63
CA SER A 187 6.25 -0.77 7.50
C SER A 187 5.36 0.19 6.71
N GLY A 188 5.48 1.49 6.96
CA GLY A 188 4.86 2.50 6.10
C GLY A 188 5.47 2.54 4.70
N GLN A 189 5.09 3.54 3.91
CA GLN A 189 5.61 3.75 2.57
C GLN A 189 7.16 3.78 2.54
N ASP A 190 7.75 3.24 1.49
CA ASP A 190 9.20 3.29 1.26
C ASP A 190 9.72 4.74 1.20
N PRO A 191 10.82 5.09 1.90
CA PRO A 191 11.31 6.47 1.97
C PRO A 191 11.53 7.12 0.60
N GLY A 192 10.82 8.24 0.39
CA GLY A 192 10.83 9.04 -0.83
C GLY A 192 9.58 8.85 -1.70
N PHE A 193 8.90 7.71 -1.62
CA PHE A 193 7.61 7.54 -2.31
C PHE A 193 6.48 8.29 -1.59
N PRO A 194 5.46 8.78 -2.32
CA PRO A 194 4.26 9.42 -1.75
C PRO A 194 3.61 8.58 -0.64
N ASN A 195 3.65 9.09 0.59
CA ASN A 195 3.15 8.42 1.78
C ASN A 195 1.69 8.82 2.09
N TYR A 196 0.81 8.81 1.09
CA TYR A 196 -0.62 9.05 1.29
C TYR A 196 -1.52 8.17 0.43
N GLU A 197 -2.75 7.97 0.91
CA GLU A 197 -3.84 7.28 0.24
C GLU A 197 -5.12 8.14 0.30
N VAL A 198 -6.05 7.93 -0.65
CA VAL A 198 -7.36 8.60 -0.64
C VAL A 198 -8.14 8.13 0.59
N HIS A 199 -8.62 9.08 1.40
CA HIS A 199 -9.37 8.77 2.62
C HIS A 199 -10.73 8.13 2.24
N LYS A 200 -11.17 7.08 2.95
CA LYS A 200 -12.38 6.30 2.58
C LYS A 200 -13.61 7.15 2.22
N TYR A 201 -13.94 8.15 3.06
CA TYR A 201 -15.06 9.09 2.83
C TYR A 201 -14.91 10.07 1.65
N ALA A 202 -13.80 10.02 0.90
CA ALA A 202 -13.59 10.78 -0.32
C ALA A 202 -13.34 9.88 -1.55
N SER A 203 -13.46 8.55 -1.40
CA SER A 203 -13.37 7.60 -2.51
C SER A 203 -14.32 7.97 -3.64
N ASP A 204 -15.59 8.25 -3.32
CA ASP A 204 -16.63 8.55 -4.32
C ASP A 204 -16.45 9.92 -4.97
N LEU A 205 -15.71 10.83 -4.33
CA LEU A 205 -15.33 12.13 -4.90
C LEU A 205 -14.16 12.01 -5.88
N ALA A 206 -13.29 11.01 -5.68
CA ALA A 206 -12.23 10.66 -6.63
C ALA A 206 -12.79 9.81 -7.79
N LYS A 207 -13.66 8.83 -7.52
CA LYS A 207 -14.44 8.08 -8.53
C LYS A 207 -15.14 9.02 -9.51
N LYS A 208 -15.81 10.08 -9.04
CA LYS A 208 -16.50 11.10 -9.85
C LYS A 208 -15.59 11.94 -10.77
N ARG A 209 -14.27 11.72 -10.76
CA ARG A 209 -13.29 12.32 -11.68
C ARG A 209 -12.70 11.32 -12.66
N TRP A 210 -13.01 10.03 -12.50
CA TRP A 210 -12.56 8.96 -13.39
C TRP A 210 -13.18 9.12 -14.78
N ASP A 211 -12.36 8.88 -15.80
CA ASP A 211 -12.69 8.93 -17.21
C ASP A 211 -11.92 7.78 -17.87
N SER A 212 -12.66 6.79 -18.35
CA SER A 212 -12.12 5.53 -18.89
C SER A 212 -11.46 5.74 -20.26
N ASP A 213 -12.05 6.57 -21.12
CA ASP A 213 -11.52 6.91 -22.44
C ASP A 213 -10.25 7.78 -22.34
N ALA A 214 -10.24 8.81 -21.49
CA ALA A 214 -9.07 9.66 -21.29
C ALA A 214 -7.88 8.89 -20.70
N TYR A 215 -8.14 7.93 -19.79
CA TYR A 215 -7.09 7.05 -19.28
C TYR A 215 -6.58 6.07 -20.34
N VAL A 216 -7.46 5.52 -21.18
CA VAL A 216 -7.06 4.66 -22.31
C VAL A 216 -6.25 5.45 -23.35
N GLU A 217 -6.54 6.73 -23.59
CA GLU A 217 -5.73 7.59 -24.46
C GLU A 217 -4.32 7.81 -23.86
N LEU A 218 -4.23 8.12 -22.56
CA LEU A 218 -2.95 8.21 -21.86
C LEU A 218 -2.13 6.91 -21.92
N GLU A 219 -2.77 5.73 -21.85
CA GLU A 219 -2.06 4.47 -21.98
C GLU A 219 -1.49 4.22 -23.39
N LYS A 220 -1.99 4.90 -24.44
CA LYS A 220 -1.46 4.79 -25.81
C LYS A 220 -0.11 5.50 -25.99
N SER A 221 0.23 6.48 -25.15
CA SER A 221 1.56 7.13 -25.21
C SER A 221 2.67 6.33 -24.50
N GLU A 222 2.34 5.13 -23.97
CA GLU A 222 3.25 4.23 -23.26
C GLU A 222 4.17 4.94 -22.25
N PRO A 223 3.63 5.68 -21.26
CA PRO A 223 4.45 6.46 -20.32
C PRO A 223 5.46 5.60 -19.52
N TRP A 224 5.20 4.30 -19.36
CA TRP A 224 6.15 3.33 -18.81
C TRP A 224 7.39 3.10 -19.68
N THR A 225 7.27 3.19 -21.00
CA THR A 225 8.38 3.06 -21.95
C THR A 225 9.29 4.27 -21.81
N VAL A 226 8.72 5.48 -21.79
CA VAL A 226 9.45 6.75 -21.51
C VAL A 226 10.16 6.68 -20.15
N MET A 227 9.47 6.20 -19.11
CA MET A 227 10.05 5.96 -17.79
C MET A 227 11.21 4.95 -17.82
N PHE A 228 11.09 3.83 -18.56
CA PHE A 228 12.18 2.86 -18.69
C PHE A 228 13.37 3.40 -19.48
N GLU A 229 13.13 4.19 -20.52
CA GLU A 229 14.21 4.79 -21.31
C GLU A 229 14.97 5.88 -20.54
N GLY A 230 14.25 6.71 -19.77
CA GLY A 230 14.81 7.79 -18.96
C GLY A 230 15.69 7.34 -17.79
N ARG A 231 15.61 6.06 -17.39
CA ARG A 231 16.32 5.51 -16.22
C ARG A 231 17.83 5.74 -16.25
N TYR A 232 18.43 5.88 -15.06
CA TYR A 232 19.88 5.84 -14.92
C TYR A 232 20.44 4.51 -15.45
N ARG A 233 21.36 4.59 -16.42
CA ARG A 233 21.98 3.41 -17.07
C ARG A 233 23.36 3.05 -16.49
N VAL A 234 23.77 3.76 -15.43
CA VAL A 234 25.12 3.72 -14.83
C VAL A 234 25.04 3.51 -13.32
N LEU A 235 26.03 2.81 -12.77
CA LEU A 235 26.26 2.67 -11.34
C LEU A 235 26.80 4.00 -10.79
N PHE A 236 26.30 4.41 -9.64
CA PHE A 236 26.71 5.59 -8.89
C PHE A 236 27.62 5.27 -7.71
N PHE A 237 27.58 4.06 -7.15
CA PHE A 237 28.29 3.72 -5.91
C PHE A 237 29.23 2.51 -6.04
N HIS A 238 29.03 1.65 -7.04
CA HIS A 238 29.84 0.44 -7.26
C HIS A 238 30.59 0.53 -8.59
N ARG A 239 31.86 0.09 -8.61
CA ARG A 239 32.63 0.00 -9.86
C ARG A 239 32.35 -1.34 -10.55
N ARG A 240 31.91 -1.31 -11.82
CA ARG A 240 31.59 -2.49 -12.65
C ARG A 240 32.75 -3.49 -12.69
N SER A 241 33.99 -2.98 -12.75
CA SER A 241 35.23 -3.77 -12.74
C SER A 241 35.50 -4.54 -11.44
N THR A 242 34.79 -4.23 -10.35
CA THR A 242 34.91 -4.94 -9.06
C THR A 242 33.76 -5.93 -8.79
N LEU A 243 32.83 -6.10 -9.73
CA LEU A 243 31.67 -7.00 -9.58
C LEU A 243 31.96 -8.38 -10.20
N SER A 244 31.46 -9.45 -9.57
CA SER A 244 31.56 -10.81 -10.12
C SER A 244 30.76 -10.93 -11.42
N LEU A 245 31.17 -11.85 -12.31
CA LEU A 245 30.43 -12.11 -13.56
C LEU A 245 28.96 -12.45 -13.29
N ASP A 246 28.66 -13.17 -12.22
CA ASP A 246 27.29 -13.53 -11.84
C ASP A 246 26.51 -12.36 -11.25
N THR A 247 27.18 -11.44 -10.55
CA THR A 247 26.58 -10.14 -10.19
C THR A 247 26.23 -9.34 -11.44
N LEU A 248 27.10 -9.32 -12.45
CA LEU A 248 26.83 -8.62 -13.72
C LEU A 248 25.68 -9.27 -14.51
N LYS A 249 25.55 -10.61 -14.51
CA LYS A 249 24.39 -11.32 -15.06
C LYS A 249 23.11 -10.93 -14.32
N MET A 250 23.12 -10.95 -12.99
CA MET A 250 21.97 -10.61 -12.15
C MET A 250 21.52 -9.15 -12.31
N LEU A 251 22.45 -8.20 -12.49
CA LEU A 251 22.12 -6.82 -12.88
C LEU A 251 21.42 -6.77 -14.26
N GLY A 252 21.84 -7.61 -15.21
CA GLY A 252 21.15 -7.80 -16.48
C GLY A 252 19.73 -8.36 -16.32
N GLU A 253 19.55 -9.38 -15.47
CA GLU A 253 18.22 -9.92 -15.15
C GLU A 253 17.29 -8.88 -14.49
N ILE A 254 17.80 -8.08 -13.55
CA ILE A 254 17.03 -7.01 -12.91
C ILE A 254 16.60 -5.96 -13.95
N VAL A 255 17.49 -5.56 -14.86
CA VAL A 255 17.15 -4.63 -15.95
C VAL A 255 16.14 -5.22 -16.94
N LYS A 256 16.26 -6.51 -17.30
CA LYS A 256 15.26 -7.19 -18.15
C LYS A 256 13.91 -7.28 -17.42
N PHE A 257 13.91 -7.56 -16.12
CA PHE A 257 12.69 -7.59 -15.31
C PHE A 257 12.01 -6.22 -15.25
N MET A 258 12.78 -5.14 -15.04
CA MET A 258 12.28 -3.77 -15.07
C MET A 258 11.62 -3.42 -16.41
N HIS A 259 12.22 -3.81 -17.53
CA HIS A 259 11.65 -3.63 -18.88
C HIS A 259 10.31 -4.40 -19.03
N THR A 260 10.33 -5.72 -18.84
CA THR A 260 9.17 -6.60 -19.04
C THR A 260 7.99 -6.29 -18.09
N ASN A 261 8.23 -5.58 -16.99
CA ASN A 261 7.18 -5.19 -16.04
C ASN A 261 7.01 -3.66 -15.93
N ALA A 262 7.54 -2.87 -16.88
CA ALA A 262 7.60 -1.41 -16.79
C ALA A 262 6.22 -0.77 -16.56
N ARG A 263 5.21 -1.20 -17.33
CA ARG A 263 3.81 -0.79 -17.14
C ARG A 263 3.32 -1.03 -15.71
N ALA A 264 3.59 -2.20 -15.14
CA ALA A 264 3.16 -2.53 -13.78
C ALA A 264 3.93 -1.74 -12.70
N PHE A 265 5.20 -1.37 -12.93
CA PHE A 265 5.93 -0.43 -12.06
C PHE A 265 5.30 0.98 -12.11
N TRP A 266 5.06 1.50 -13.31
CA TRP A 266 4.42 2.80 -13.51
C TRP A 266 2.99 2.84 -12.93
N GLU A 267 2.19 1.79 -13.12
CA GLU A 267 0.84 1.65 -12.53
C GLU A 267 0.86 1.64 -10.99
N CYS A 268 1.94 1.16 -10.37
CA CYS A 268 2.15 1.24 -8.91
C CYS A 268 2.61 2.63 -8.45
N GLY A 269 3.29 3.39 -9.32
CA GLY A 269 3.64 4.80 -9.11
C GLY A 269 2.47 5.76 -9.35
N HIS A 270 1.42 5.33 -10.07
CA HIS A 270 0.33 6.20 -10.55
C HIS A 270 -1.06 5.61 -10.29
N TRP A 271 -1.34 5.24 -9.04
CA TRP A 271 -2.55 4.50 -8.68
C TRP A 271 -3.79 5.39 -8.59
N VAL A 272 -4.68 5.29 -9.58
CA VAL A 272 -5.92 6.09 -9.66
C VAL A 272 -7.06 5.38 -8.92
N THR A 273 -7.95 6.15 -8.28
CA THR A 273 -9.24 5.65 -7.79
C THR A 273 -10.21 5.49 -8.97
N ILE A 274 -10.28 4.28 -9.52
CA ILE A 274 -11.17 3.93 -10.63
C ILE A 274 -12.60 3.71 -10.10
N ASP A 275 -13.60 4.21 -10.82
CA ASP A 275 -14.98 3.81 -10.57
C ASP A 275 -15.33 2.50 -11.29
N GLN A 276 -15.33 1.39 -10.54
CA GLN A 276 -15.62 0.05 -11.07
C GLN A 276 -17.08 -0.14 -11.50
N GLU A 277 -17.97 0.79 -11.14
CA GLU A 277 -19.41 0.73 -11.42
C GLU A 277 -19.82 1.64 -12.60
N ALA A 278 -18.88 2.38 -13.19
CA ALA A 278 -19.15 3.31 -14.28
C ALA A 278 -19.38 2.60 -15.63
N ASP A 279 -18.50 1.66 -16.00
CA ASP A 279 -18.57 0.85 -17.21
C ASP A 279 -17.71 -0.44 -17.11
N ASP A 280 -17.95 -1.40 -18.00
CA ASP A 280 -17.20 -2.67 -18.07
C ASP A 280 -15.69 -2.44 -18.30
N LEU A 281 -15.33 -1.37 -19.02
CA LEU A 281 -13.95 -1.01 -19.33
C LEU A 281 -13.20 -0.61 -18.04
N SER A 282 -13.84 0.12 -17.15
CA SER A 282 -13.33 0.57 -15.85
C SER A 282 -13.14 -0.61 -14.89
N LEU A 283 -14.10 -1.52 -14.85
CA LEU A 283 -13.98 -2.79 -14.12
C LEU A 283 -12.82 -3.64 -14.66
N ALA A 284 -12.66 -3.72 -15.98
CA ALA A 284 -11.56 -4.44 -16.62
C ALA A 284 -10.18 -3.78 -16.38
N ILE A 285 -10.08 -2.45 -16.47
CA ILE A 285 -8.85 -1.70 -16.16
C ILE A 285 -8.46 -1.92 -14.70
N HIS A 286 -9.39 -1.75 -13.75
CA HIS A 286 -9.11 -1.97 -12.33
C HIS A 286 -8.64 -3.40 -12.05
N SER A 287 -9.38 -4.40 -12.54
CA SER A 287 -9.05 -5.82 -12.35
C SER A 287 -7.70 -6.19 -12.98
N GLY A 288 -7.41 -5.65 -14.17
CA GLY A 288 -6.13 -5.80 -14.85
C GLY A 288 -4.96 -5.19 -14.06
N ARG A 289 -5.13 -3.95 -13.55
CA ARG A 289 -4.12 -3.26 -12.72
C ARG A 289 -3.86 -3.98 -11.39
N VAL A 290 -4.91 -4.45 -10.70
CA VAL A 290 -4.78 -5.27 -9.48
C VAL A 290 -4.03 -6.57 -9.76
N THR A 291 -4.35 -7.25 -10.86
CA THR A 291 -3.67 -8.48 -11.29
C THR A 291 -2.19 -8.23 -11.59
N ARG A 292 -1.88 -7.20 -12.39
CA ARG A 292 -0.50 -6.80 -12.74
C ARG A 292 0.32 -6.43 -11.50
N ARG A 293 -0.23 -5.60 -10.59
CA ARG A 293 0.37 -5.25 -9.29
C ARG A 293 0.69 -6.48 -8.44
N ASN A 294 -0.28 -7.38 -8.29
CA ASN A 294 -0.14 -8.57 -7.44
C ASN A 294 0.91 -9.54 -8.02
N ALA A 295 0.93 -9.72 -9.34
CA ALA A 295 1.95 -10.50 -10.04
C ALA A 295 3.35 -9.88 -9.93
N LEU A 296 3.47 -8.56 -10.15
CA LEU A 296 4.73 -7.80 -10.01
C LEU A 296 5.28 -7.95 -8.59
N ARG A 297 4.47 -7.79 -7.54
CA ARG A 297 4.91 -7.93 -6.14
C ARG A 297 5.55 -9.29 -5.85
N ARG A 298 4.87 -10.39 -6.21
CA ARG A 298 5.38 -11.76 -6.02
C ARG A 298 6.67 -12.02 -6.80
N ARG A 299 6.72 -11.57 -8.06
CA ARG A 299 7.89 -11.73 -8.94
C ARG A 299 9.09 -10.89 -8.50
N TYR A 300 8.86 -9.64 -8.06
CA TYR A 300 9.90 -8.73 -7.56
C TYR A 300 10.50 -9.21 -6.24
N GLN A 301 9.68 -9.67 -5.29
CA GLN A 301 10.17 -10.29 -4.05
C GLN A 301 11.06 -11.52 -4.35
N SER A 302 10.64 -12.36 -5.31
CA SER A 302 11.43 -13.50 -5.77
C SER A 302 12.74 -13.08 -6.46
N LEU A 303 12.72 -12.03 -7.29
CA LEU A 303 13.91 -11.44 -7.91
C LEU A 303 14.92 -10.94 -6.87
N VAL A 304 14.46 -10.14 -5.89
CA VAL A 304 15.32 -9.63 -4.81
C VAL A 304 15.91 -10.77 -3.98
N LYS A 305 15.13 -11.83 -3.70
CA LYS A 305 15.64 -13.03 -3.01
C LYS A 305 16.72 -13.76 -3.82
N ARG A 306 16.54 -13.94 -5.13
CA ARG A 306 17.57 -14.53 -6.01
C ARG A 306 18.81 -13.65 -6.12
N ALA A 307 18.64 -12.33 -6.22
CA ALA A 307 19.74 -11.39 -6.29
C ALA A 307 20.60 -11.43 -5.02
N LEU A 308 19.99 -11.37 -3.84
CA LEU A 308 20.70 -11.47 -2.55
C LEU A 308 21.32 -12.86 -2.29
N ALA A 309 20.91 -13.89 -3.01
CA ALA A 309 21.52 -15.23 -2.99
C ALA A 309 22.63 -15.42 -4.05
N THR A 310 22.88 -14.43 -4.91
CA THR A 310 23.86 -14.54 -6.01
C THR A 310 25.29 -14.30 -5.49
N PRO A 311 26.27 -15.19 -5.79
CA PRO A 311 27.65 -15.03 -5.30
C PRO A 311 28.31 -13.69 -5.68
N GLY A 312 28.64 -12.90 -4.65
CA GLY A 312 29.24 -11.57 -4.79
C GLY A 312 28.25 -10.40 -4.93
N PHE A 313 26.94 -10.66 -5.02
CA PHE A 313 25.93 -9.60 -5.10
C PHE A 313 25.75 -8.91 -3.75
N VAL A 314 26.30 -7.70 -3.60
CA VAL A 314 26.19 -6.92 -2.36
C VAL A 314 24.86 -6.19 -2.27
N LYS A 315 24.19 -6.25 -1.11
CA LYS A 315 22.88 -5.59 -0.87
C LYS A 315 22.88 -4.09 -1.18
N THR A 316 24.04 -3.42 -1.10
CA THR A 316 24.19 -2.01 -1.46
C THR A 316 23.92 -1.70 -2.93
N LEU A 317 23.98 -2.68 -3.84
CA LEU A 317 23.56 -2.51 -5.24
C LEU A 317 22.08 -2.11 -5.36
N LEU A 318 21.22 -2.51 -4.43
CA LEU A 318 19.79 -2.15 -4.41
C LEU A 318 19.50 -0.69 -4.00
N TYR A 319 20.55 0.13 -3.86
CA TYR A 319 20.47 1.59 -3.74
C TYR A 319 20.97 2.32 -5.01
N GLU A 320 21.42 1.59 -6.04
CA GLU A 320 21.80 2.18 -7.31
C GLU A 320 20.55 2.74 -8.02
N PRO A 321 20.53 4.03 -8.43
CA PRO A 321 19.32 4.68 -8.93
C PRO A 321 18.85 4.13 -10.29
N GLY A 322 19.69 3.31 -10.95
CA GLY A 322 19.35 2.61 -12.17
C GLY A 322 18.71 1.23 -11.98
N LEU A 323 18.48 0.80 -10.73
CA LEU A 323 17.72 -0.39 -10.37
C LEU A 323 16.45 0.05 -9.62
N TRP A 324 15.29 -0.24 -10.19
CA TRP A 324 14.02 0.25 -9.66
C TRP A 324 13.57 -0.46 -8.39
N LYS A 325 12.94 0.31 -7.50
CA LYS A 325 12.28 -0.16 -6.29
C LYS A 325 10.77 -0.21 -6.50
N LEU A 326 10.16 -1.35 -6.17
CA LEU A 326 8.71 -1.43 -6.05
C LEU A 326 8.30 -0.82 -4.70
N PRO A 327 7.45 0.21 -4.64
CA PRO A 327 6.96 0.75 -3.36
C PRO A 327 6.05 -0.28 -2.65
N ASP A 328 6.16 -0.37 -1.32
CA ASP A 328 5.28 -1.23 -0.52
C ASP A 328 3.79 -0.88 -0.68
N ARG A 329 3.47 0.39 -0.95
CA ARG A 329 2.09 0.86 -1.12
C ARG A 329 1.98 1.66 -2.42
N CYS A 330 0.99 1.36 -3.26
CA CYS A 330 0.84 2.04 -4.54
C CYS A 330 0.54 3.53 -4.33
N CYS A 331 1.24 4.40 -5.05
CA CYS A 331 1.23 5.83 -4.81
C CYS A 331 -0.02 6.45 -5.44
N ALA A 332 -0.95 6.95 -4.62
CA ALA A 332 -2.22 7.48 -5.09
C ALA A 332 -2.00 8.66 -6.07
N TRP A 333 -2.50 8.56 -7.30
CA TRP A 333 -2.55 9.66 -8.26
C TRP A 333 -3.97 10.20 -8.29
N ILE A 334 -4.11 11.50 -8.02
CA ILE A 334 -5.39 12.20 -7.90
C ILE A 334 -5.44 13.20 -9.05
N TRP A 335 -6.55 13.20 -9.79
CA TRP A 335 -6.77 14.12 -10.90
C TRP A 335 -7.46 15.40 -10.44
N GLN A 336 -7.34 16.47 -11.23
CA GLN A 336 -7.99 17.77 -10.98
C GLN A 336 -9.53 17.65 -10.94
N ASP A 337 -10.21 18.62 -10.31
CA ASP A 337 -11.68 18.63 -10.17
C ASP A 337 -12.34 19.36 -11.37
N PRO A 338 -13.17 18.70 -12.21
CA PRO A 338 -13.88 19.35 -13.33
C PRO A 338 -14.85 20.48 -12.93
N ARG A 339 -15.05 20.71 -11.62
CA ARG A 339 -15.79 21.87 -11.10
C ARG A 339 -14.93 23.14 -11.02
N VAL A 340 -13.61 23.08 -11.13
CA VAL A 340 -12.71 24.26 -11.07
C VAL A 340 -13.11 25.27 -12.15
N GLU A 341 -13.27 24.83 -13.40
CA GLU A 341 -13.73 25.65 -14.52
C GLU A 341 -15.14 26.24 -14.25
N LYS A 342 -16.06 25.41 -13.77
CA LYS A 342 -17.45 25.79 -13.44
C LYS A 342 -17.54 26.81 -12.30
N LEU A 343 -16.50 26.89 -11.47
CA LEU A 343 -16.34 27.85 -10.37
C LEU A 343 -15.47 29.07 -10.76
N GLY A 344 -15.20 29.27 -12.05
CA GLY A 344 -14.45 30.42 -12.58
C GLY A 344 -12.92 30.30 -12.46
N GLY A 345 -12.41 29.09 -12.20
CA GLY A 345 -10.99 28.76 -12.31
C GLY A 345 -10.56 28.39 -13.73
N PRO A 346 -9.32 27.91 -13.93
CA PRO A 346 -8.87 27.37 -15.21
C PRO A 346 -9.67 26.12 -15.62
N LYS A 347 -9.69 25.82 -16.93
CA LYS A 347 -10.03 24.48 -17.43
C LYS A 347 -9.07 23.46 -16.81
N CYS A 348 -9.53 22.24 -16.54
CA CYS A 348 -8.63 21.15 -16.18
C CYS A 348 -7.66 20.83 -17.33
N ASP A 349 -6.41 20.57 -16.96
CA ASP A 349 -5.35 20.12 -17.86
C ASP A 349 -5.60 18.68 -18.33
N ASP A 350 -5.09 18.32 -19.50
CA ASP A 350 -5.20 16.96 -20.02
C ASP A 350 -4.31 16.00 -19.20
N LEU A 351 -4.64 14.70 -19.15
CA LEU A 351 -4.01 13.76 -18.21
C LEU A 351 -2.48 13.63 -18.37
N GLU A 352 -1.95 13.83 -19.59
CA GLU A 352 -0.50 13.86 -19.87
C GLU A 352 0.21 15.02 -19.15
N ILE A 353 -0.46 16.18 -19.00
CA ILE A 353 0.06 17.33 -18.27
C ILE A 353 -0.05 17.07 -16.77
N GLN A 354 -1.21 16.57 -16.30
CA GLN A 354 -1.42 16.28 -14.88
C GLN A 354 -0.43 15.24 -14.34
N ILE A 355 -0.07 14.21 -15.12
CA ILE A 355 0.95 13.24 -14.72
C ILE A 355 2.37 13.84 -14.79
N ALA A 356 2.71 14.61 -15.83
CA ALA A 356 4.03 15.25 -15.92
C ALA A 356 4.29 16.20 -14.74
N GLU A 357 3.30 16.98 -14.30
CA GLU A 357 3.40 17.76 -13.06
C GLU A 357 3.55 16.88 -11.82
N THR A 358 2.78 15.80 -11.72
CA THR A 358 2.83 14.86 -10.59
C THR A 358 4.22 14.22 -10.47
N ASP A 359 4.82 13.87 -11.60
CA ASP A 359 6.16 13.29 -11.69
C ASP A 359 7.28 14.30 -11.38
N LEU A 360 7.12 15.58 -11.74
CA LEU A 360 8.06 16.65 -11.34
C LEU A 360 7.97 16.98 -9.85
N ARG A 361 6.76 16.88 -9.27
CA ARG A 361 6.46 17.16 -7.87
C ARG A 361 6.89 16.02 -6.94
N GLU A 362 6.77 14.78 -7.38
CA GLU A 362 7.01 13.56 -6.59
C GLU A 362 7.89 12.53 -7.34
N PRO A 363 9.14 12.88 -7.70
CA PRO A 363 9.95 12.14 -8.67
C PRO A 363 10.34 10.70 -8.27
N ALA A 364 10.02 10.25 -7.05
CA ALA A 364 10.09 8.84 -6.69
C ALA A 364 9.18 7.96 -7.58
N ARG A 365 8.04 8.48 -8.03
CA ARG A 365 7.10 7.77 -8.92
C ARG A 365 7.80 7.29 -10.21
N THR A 366 8.60 8.16 -10.82
CA THR A 366 9.44 7.85 -12.00
C THR A 366 10.78 7.18 -11.68
N GLN A 367 11.02 6.78 -10.43
CA GLN A 367 12.29 6.21 -9.97
C GLN A 367 13.46 7.21 -10.08
N TRP A 368 13.16 8.49 -9.81
CA TRP A 368 14.07 9.64 -9.79
C TRP A 368 14.57 10.10 -11.16
N ASN A 369 13.84 9.79 -12.23
CA ASN A 369 14.12 10.25 -13.59
C ASN A 369 13.78 11.73 -13.78
N THR A 370 12.68 12.18 -13.18
CA THR A 370 12.16 13.57 -13.23
C THR A 370 12.72 14.47 -12.12
N ALA A 371 13.58 13.93 -11.25
CA ALA A 371 14.23 14.69 -10.18
C ALA A 371 15.09 15.84 -10.74
N SER A 372 14.87 17.07 -10.29
CA SER A 372 15.58 18.26 -10.80
C SER A 372 17.06 18.25 -10.40
N SER A 373 17.35 17.65 -9.25
CA SER A 373 18.67 17.51 -8.64
C SER A 373 18.85 16.13 -8.02
N LYS A 374 20.09 15.63 -8.03
CA LYS A 374 20.47 14.38 -7.36
C LYS A 374 20.27 14.45 -5.84
N SER A 375 20.26 15.65 -5.24
CA SER A 375 20.03 15.81 -3.81
C SER A 375 18.68 15.24 -3.36
N GLU A 376 17.66 15.35 -4.22
CA GLU A 376 16.29 14.88 -3.96
C GLU A 376 16.22 13.38 -3.70
N TRP A 377 17.04 12.56 -4.38
CA TRP A 377 17.07 11.12 -4.18
C TRP A 377 18.21 10.65 -3.28
N LEU A 378 19.35 11.36 -3.27
CA LEU A 378 20.50 11.04 -2.43
C LEU A 378 20.19 11.14 -0.92
N GLN A 379 19.20 11.94 -0.50
CA GLN A 379 18.77 11.96 0.90
C GLN A 379 18.35 10.57 1.42
N TYR A 380 17.68 9.76 0.59
CA TYR A 380 17.22 8.40 0.91
C TYR A 380 18.30 7.31 0.77
N VAL A 381 19.54 7.69 0.45
CA VAL A 381 20.70 6.79 0.37
C VAL A 381 21.50 6.84 1.69
N PRO A 382 22.00 5.72 2.25
CA PRO A 382 22.86 5.73 3.44
C PRO A 382 24.10 6.62 3.28
N THR A 383 24.49 7.32 4.35
CA THR A 383 25.59 8.31 4.34
C THR A 383 26.93 7.68 3.96
N GLU A 384 27.16 6.45 4.37
CA GLU A 384 28.36 5.65 4.10
C GLU A 384 28.41 5.20 2.64
N LEU A 385 27.27 5.20 1.93
CA LEU A 385 27.20 4.92 0.49
C LEU A 385 27.28 6.22 -0.32
N LYS A 386 26.63 7.31 0.13
CA LYS A 386 26.83 8.67 -0.39
C LYS A 386 28.31 9.07 -0.44
N ALA A 387 29.05 8.79 0.65
CA ALA A 387 30.49 9.07 0.76
C ALA A 387 31.37 8.29 -0.25
N ARG A 388 30.83 7.25 -0.90
CA ARG A 388 31.50 6.44 -1.93
C ARG A 388 30.98 6.71 -3.35
N MET A 389 30.18 7.76 -3.55
CA MET A 389 29.64 8.12 -4.87
C MET A 389 30.74 8.42 -5.89
N LEU A 390 30.68 7.74 -7.02
CA LEU A 390 31.62 7.85 -8.14
C LEU A 390 31.53 9.21 -8.85
N SER A 391 32.67 9.68 -9.35
CA SER A 391 32.78 10.95 -10.08
C SER A 391 31.97 10.96 -11.39
N ALA A 392 31.75 12.15 -11.96
CA ALA A 392 31.05 12.27 -13.24
C ALA A 392 31.79 11.68 -14.45
N SER A 393 33.08 11.38 -14.32
CA SER A 393 33.85 10.64 -15.32
C SER A 393 33.69 9.13 -15.12
N GLU A 394 34.03 8.61 -13.93
CA GLU A 394 33.90 7.17 -13.61
C GLU A 394 32.50 6.63 -13.91
N ARG A 395 31.43 7.38 -13.57
CA ARG A 395 30.06 6.90 -13.83
C ARG A 395 29.79 6.64 -15.31
N LYS A 396 30.50 7.25 -16.27
CA LYS A 396 30.36 6.95 -17.71
C LYS A 396 30.89 5.55 -18.08
N GLU A 397 31.91 5.09 -17.37
CA GLU A 397 32.58 3.80 -17.60
C GLU A 397 31.83 2.64 -16.91
N ASN A 398 31.07 2.96 -15.86
CA ASN A 398 30.42 1.99 -14.98
C ASN A 398 28.94 1.76 -15.36
N LEU A 399 28.69 1.32 -16.59
CA LEU A 399 27.35 0.92 -17.07
C LEU A 399 26.78 -0.25 -16.25
N ILE A 400 25.45 -0.27 -16.03
CA ILE A 400 24.75 -1.37 -15.33
C ILE A 400 24.63 -2.59 -16.24
N CYS A 401 24.13 -2.37 -17.46
CA CYS A 401 24.06 -3.35 -18.55
C CYS A 401 24.94 -2.85 -19.70
N THR A 402 25.60 -3.76 -20.41
CA THR A 402 26.16 -3.45 -21.73
C THR A 402 25.02 -3.30 -22.75
N LYS A 403 25.36 -2.76 -23.93
CA LYS A 403 24.49 -2.89 -25.11
C LYS A 403 24.35 -4.37 -25.50
#